data_AF-A0AA87YYZ9-F1
#
_entry.id   AF-A0AA87YYZ9-F1
#
_cell.length_a   1.000
_cell.length_b   1.000
_cell.length_c   1.000
_cell.angle_alpha   90.00
_cell.angle_beta   90.00
_cell.angle_gamma   90.00
#
_symmetry.space_group_name_H-M   'P 1'
#
loop_
_entity.id
_entity.type
_entity.pdbx_description
1 polymer ?
#
loop_
_entity_poly.entity_id
_entity_poly.type
_entity_poly.pdbx_seq_one_letter_code
_entity_poly.pdbx_strand_id
1 'polypeptide(L)'
;MLAGGGDKPHDSHGGLRQAFLHARRHRHRRHHRRQRPNLSKLHLPPRQLRPPHQKLRDPAEKLFRRERPDCIISDMFYPWTADVAAELGLPRLLFNGSGYFSFCASRSVHERRTGSDDDDDVVLLSGLPHRIELLRSQVADWSTADSNFASFLKVVGESERKSYGAVMNSFDELKPDYVAQLRNTMKIKAWSVVQ
;
A
#
# COMPACT_ATOMS: atom_id res chain seq x y z
N MET A 1 70.40 38.72 38.68
CA MET A 1 71.59 38.16 37.99
C MET A 1 71.52 36.65 38.22
N LEU A 2 71.39 35.74 37.26
CA LEU A 2 71.93 35.64 35.90
C LEU A 2 70.92 35.02 34.91
N ALA A 3 71.27 35.12 33.63
CA ALA A 3 70.42 35.05 32.44
C ALA A 3 69.87 33.65 32.10
N GLY A 4 68.64 33.64 31.58
CA GLY A 4 68.05 32.54 30.81
C GLY A 4 68.36 32.70 29.32
N GLY A 5 68.64 31.57 28.67
CA GLY A 5 68.67 31.42 27.22
C GLY A 5 67.26 31.25 26.65
N GLY A 6 67.06 31.68 25.41
CA GLY A 6 65.81 31.55 24.68
C GLY A 6 66.03 31.79 23.19
N ASP A 7 66.13 30.69 22.47
CA ASP A 7 66.31 30.54 21.02
C ASP A 7 65.21 31.19 20.18
N LYS A 8 65.60 31.61 18.96
CA LYS A 8 64.70 32.10 17.90
C LYS A 8 63.85 30.95 17.32
N PRO A 9 62.58 31.19 16.96
CA PRO A 9 61.76 30.18 16.29
C PRO A 9 62.13 30.03 14.81
N HIS A 10 62.26 28.77 14.40
CA HIS A 10 62.54 28.31 13.04
C HIS A 10 61.24 28.26 12.21
N ASP A 11 61.32 28.82 11.01
CA ASP A 11 60.26 29.00 10.03
C ASP A 11 59.74 27.64 9.49
N SER A 12 58.42 27.42 9.49
CA SER A 12 57.77 26.14 9.15
C SER A 12 56.61 26.29 8.15
N HIS A 13 56.86 27.02 7.05
CA HIS A 13 55.88 27.18 5.96
C HIS A 13 56.26 26.52 4.61
N GLY A 14 57.25 25.62 4.57
CA GLY A 14 57.70 24.96 3.33
C GLY A 14 57.03 23.63 2.96
N GLY A 15 56.52 22.84 3.93
CA GLY A 15 56.12 21.44 3.70
C GLY A 15 54.75 21.22 3.05
N LEU A 16 53.79 22.14 3.26
CA LEU A 16 52.39 21.91 2.83
C LEU A 16 52.14 22.24 1.36
N ARG A 17 52.98 23.07 0.72
CA ARG A 17 52.81 23.42 -0.70
C ARG A 17 53.28 22.32 -1.66
N GLN A 18 54.31 21.54 -1.30
CA GLN A 18 54.76 20.41 -2.13
C GLN A 18 53.82 19.20 -2.06
N ALA A 19 53.21 18.92 -0.91
CA ALA A 19 52.25 17.83 -0.76
C ALA A 19 51.00 18.02 -1.63
N PHE A 20 50.52 19.27 -1.79
CA PHE A 20 49.36 19.57 -2.65
C PHE A 20 49.64 19.42 -4.15
N LEU A 21 50.87 19.71 -4.60
CA LEU A 21 51.26 19.57 -6.01
C LEU A 21 51.48 18.11 -6.41
N HIS A 22 51.99 17.26 -5.51
CA HIS A 22 52.13 15.82 -5.76
C HIS A 22 50.78 15.10 -5.78
N ALA A 23 49.84 15.50 -4.92
CA ALA A 23 48.48 14.95 -4.90
C ALA A 23 47.64 15.34 -6.13
N ARG A 24 47.92 16.50 -6.76
CA ARG A 24 47.22 16.94 -7.99
C ARG A 24 47.71 16.22 -9.25
N ARG A 25 48.98 15.78 -9.32
CA ARG A 25 49.48 15.00 -10.47
C ARG A 25 49.01 13.55 -10.48
N HIS A 26 48.71 12.95 -9.32
CA HIS A 26 48.10 11.61 -9.26
C HIS A 26 46.58 11.58 -9.49
N ARG A 27 45.88 12.71 -9.38
CA ARG A 27 44.44 12.80 -9.68
C ARG A 27 44.10 12.94 -11.17
N HIS A 28 45.09 13.18 -12.04
CA HIS A 28 44.84 13.38 -13.48
C HIS A 28 45.03 12.14 -14.37
N ARG A 29 45.31 10.96 -13.82
CA ARG A 29 45.61 9.75 -14.63
C ARG A 29 44.85 8.47 -14.26
N ARG A 30 43.64 8.58 -13.71
CA ARG A 30 42.69 7.45 -13.65
C ARG A 30 41.25 7.87 -13.95
N HIS A 31 41.04 8.51 -15.09
CA HIS A 31 39.76 8.39 -15.79
C HIS A 31 39.78 7.11 -16.63
N HIS A 32 39.85 5.94 -15.97
CA HIS A 32 39.18 4.79 -16.56
C HIS A 32 37.70 5.15 -16.51
N ARG A 33 37.15 5.48 -17.68
CA ARG A 33 35.72 5.55 -17.96
C ARG A 33 35.13 4.27 -17.38
N ARG A 34 34.62 4.30 -16.14
CA ARG A 34 33.78 3.23 -15.61
C ARG A 34 32.66 3.15 -16.63
N GLN A 35 32.69 2.12 -17.48
CA GLN A 35 31.56 1.84 -18.34
C GLN A 35 30.37 1.77 -17.40
N ARG A 36 29.42 2.68 -17.59
CA ARG A 36 28.12 2.53 -16.93
C ARG A 36 27.64 1.14 -17.35
N PRO A 37 27.29 0.25 -16.40
CA PRO A 37 26.81 -1.07 -16.76
C PRO A 37 25.68 -0.86 -17.77
N ASN A 38 25.80 -1.52 -18.92
CA ASN A 38 24.78 -1.42 -19.95
C ASN A 38 23.53 -2.10 -19.37
N LEU A 39 22.55 -1.30 -18.96
CA LEU A 39 21.34 -1.80 -18.28
C LEU A 39 20.56 -2.78 -19.16
N SER A 40 20.72 -2.74 -20.48
CA SER A 40 20.13 -3.71 -21.42
C SER A 40 20.81 -5.08 -21.42
N LYS A 41 21.99 -5.23 -20.78
CA LYS A 41 22.70 -6.51 -20.63
C LYS A 41 22.52 -7.13 -19.24
N LEU A 42 21.84 -6.44 -18.33
CA LEU A 42 21.51 -6.97 -17.02
C LEU A 42 20.19 -7.75 -17.15
N HIS A 43 20.28 -9.01 -17.60
CA HIS A 43 19.18 -9.97 -17.42
C HIS A 43 19.07 -10.27 -15.91
N LEU A 44 18.48 -9.34 -15.18
CA LEU A 44 17.97 -9.61 -13.84
C LEU A 44 16.80 -10.57 -14.03
N PRO A 45 16.78 -11.74 -13.36
CA PRO A 45 15.55 -12.50 -13.27
C PRO A 45 14.47 -11.55 -12.74
N PRO A 46 13.23 -11.59 -13.25
CA PRO A 46 12.18 -10.72 -12.74
C PRO A 46 12.09 -10.98 -11.24
N ARG A 47 12.60 -10.04 -10.43
CA ARG A 47 12.29 -10.01 -9.01
C ARG A 47 10.78 -9.85 -9.01
N GLN A 48 10.06 -10.93 -8.72
CA GLN A 48 8.65 -10.84 -8.35
C GLN A 48 8.61 -10.03 -7.07
N LEU A 49 8.67 -8.71 -7.21
CA LEU A 49 8.55 -7.79 -6.10
C LEU A 49 7.14 -8.01 -5.59
N ARG A 50 7.03 -8.54 -4.37
CA ARG A 50 5.76 -8.59 -3.64
C ARG A 50 5.10 -7.21 -3.79
N PRO A 51 3.80 -7.15 -4.19
CA PRO A 51 3.06 -5.91 -4.25
C PRO A 51 3.25 -5.10 -2.96
N PRO A 52 3.25 -3.76 -3.01
CA PRO A 52 3.54 -2.93 -1.85
C PRO A 52 2.75 -3.33 -0.60
N HIS A 53 1.47 -3.69 -0.75
CA HIS A 53 0.60 -4.12 0.34
C HIS A 53 1.09 -5.41 1.05
N GLN A 54 1.81 -6.30 0.37
CA GLN A 54 2.31 -7.56 0.94
C GLN A 54 3.63 -7.40 1.70
N LYS A 55 4.39 -6.32 1.48
CA LYS A 55 5.67 -6.09 2.17
C LYS A 55 5.49 -5.90 3.68
N LEU A 56 4.29 -5.53 4.11
CA LEU A 56 3.94 -5.32 5.52
C LEU A 56 3.47 -6.59 6.24
N ARG A 57 3.24 -7.70 5.53
CA ARG A 57 2.72 -8.93 6.14
C ARG A 57 3.64 -9.44 7.26
N ASP A 58 4.89 -9.75 6.92
CA ASP A 58 5.85 -10.33 7.87
C ASP A 58 6.11 -9.44 9.10
N PRO A 59 6.36 -8.12 8.98
CA PRO A 59 6.53 -7.27 10.15
C PRO A 59 5.25 -7.11 10.98
N ALA A 60 4.08 -7.03 10.35
CA ALA A 60 2.80 -6.94 11.07
C ALA A 60 2.47 -8.23 11.83
N GLU A 61 2.68 -9.40 11.22
CA GLU A 61 2.44 -10.68 11.88
C GLU A 61 3.35 -10.85 13.12
N LYS A 62 4.63 -10.48 13.00
CA LYS A 62 5.55 -10.48 14.15
C LYS A 62 5.05 -9.56 15.27
N LEU A 63 4.52 -8.39 14.91
CA LEU A 63 3.93 -7.46 15.87
C LEU A 63 2.70 -8.08 16.55
N PHE A 64 1.76 -8.65 15.79
CA PHE A 64 0.54 -9.26 16.35
C PHE A 64 0.86 -10.43 17.29
N ARG A 65 1.84 -11.28 16.95
CA ARG A 65 2.27 -12.37 17.84
C ARG A 65 2.91 -11.87 19.14
N ARG A 66 3.64 -10.75 19.07
CA ARG A 66 4.30 -10.15 20.24
C ARG A 66 3.32 -9.44 21.16
N GLU A 67 2.46 -8.60 20.61
CA GLU A 67 1.54 -7.76 21.39
C GLU A 67 0.27 -8.51 21.83
N ARG A 68 -0.08 -9.62 21.16
CA ARG A 68 -1.26 -10.46 21.43
C ARG A 68 -2.56 -9.62 21.55
N PRO A 69 -2.93 -8.84 20.52
CA PRO A 69 -4.12 -8.01 20.58
C PRO A 69 -5.39 -8.88 20.62
N ASP A 70 -6.49 -8.34 21.16
CA ASP A 70 -7.79 -9.02 21.18
C ASP A 70 -8.49 -9.04 19.81
N CYS A 71 -8.14 -8.11 18.93
CA CYS A 71 -8.67 -8.04 17.57
C CYS A 71 -7.70 -7.34 16.62
N ILE A 72 -7.89 -7.54 15.30
CA ILE A 72 -7.17 -6.83 14.25
C ILE A 72 -8.16 -5.97 13.47
N ILE A 73 -7.94 -4.66 13.44
CA ILE A 73 -8.64 -3.74 12.55
C ILE A 73 -7.70 -3.37 11.41
N SER A 74 -8.15 -3.53 10.17
CA SER A 74 -7.28 -3.31 9.01
C SER A 74 -8.06 -2.91 7.77
N ASP A 75 -7.45 -2.06 6.95
CA ASP A 75 -8.02 -1.57 5.71
C ASP A 75 -8.25 -2.69 4.67
N MET A 76 -9.22 -2.47 3.78
CA MET A 76 -9.56 -3.40 2.69
C MET A 76 -8.36 -3.75 1.79
N PHE A 77 -7.38 -2.85 1.65
CA PHE A 77 -6.19 -3.06 0.83
C PHE A 77 -5.14 -3.99 1.46
N TYR A 78 -5.35 -4.46 2.70
CA TYR A 78 -4.52 -5.46 3.35
C TYR A 78 -5.26 -6.78 3.55
N PRO A 79 -5.76 -7.45 2.49
CA PRO A 79 -6.62 -8.62 2.65
C PRO A 79 -5.93 -9.81 3.34
N TRP A 80 -4.59 -9.89 3.28
CA TRP A 80 -3.79 -10.91 3.98
C TRP A 80 -3.93 -10.86 5.51
N THR A 81 -4.39 -9.75 6.07
CA THR A 81 -4.66 -9.64 7.51
C THR A 81 -5.81 -10.56 7.95
N ALA A 82 -6.72 -10.93 7.05
CA ALA A 82 -7.77 -11.91 7.34
C ALA A 82 -7.18 -13.31 7.59
N ASP A 83 -6.23 -13.72 6.77
CA ASP A 83 -5.56 -15.01 6.93
C ASP A 83 -4.69 -15.02 8.20
N VAL A 84 -3.93 -13.95 8.45
CA VAL A 84 -3.12 -13.81 9.67
C VAL A 84 -4.00 -13.81 10.93
N ALA A 85 -5.14 -13.11 10.93
CA ALA A 85 -6.07 -13.11 12.04
C ALA A 85 -6.62 -14.52 12.31
N ALA A 86 -7.02 -15.23 11.26
CA ALA A 86 -7.50 -16.61 11.37
C ALA A 86 -6.42 -17.56 11.92
N GLU A 87 -5.17 -17.46 11.43
CA GLU A 87 -4.03 -18.24 11.92
C GLU A 87 -3.72 -17.98 13.42
N LEU A 88 -3.99 -16.76 13.89
CA LEU A 88 -3.81 -16.36 15.29
C LEU A 88 -5.04 -16.60 16.17
N GLY A 89 -6.17 -17.04 15.60
CA GLY A 89 -7.44 -17.19 16.31
C GLY A 89 -8.06 -15.86 16.75
N LEU A 90 -7.76 -14.77 16.05
CA LEU A 90 -8.23 -13.42 16.36
C LEU A 90 -9.38 -13.00 15.44
N PRO A 91 -10.39 -12.26 15.96
CA PRO A 91 -11.36 -11.60 15.09
C PRO A 91 -10.69 -10.48 14.29
N ARG A 92 -10.96 -10.44 12.98
CA ARG A 92 -10.63 -9.28 12.13
C ARG A 92 -11.86 -8.42 11.87
N LEU A 93 -11.73 -7.12 12.08
CA LEU A 93 -12.65 -6.12 11.54
C LEU A 93 -12.04 -5.45 10.31
N LEU A 94 -12.77 -5.50 9.20
CA LEU A 94 -12.46 -4.71 8.02
C LEU A 94 -12.71 -3.24 8.33
N PHE A 95 -11.76 -2.35 8.08
CA PHE A 95 -12.05 -0.93 8.03
C PHE A 95 -12.28 -0.51 6.59
N ASN A 96 -13.40 0.18 6.34
CA ASN A 96 -13.64 0.84 5.06
C ASN A 96 -13.80 2.35 5.28
N GLY A 97 -12.89 3.12 4.66
CA GLY A 97 -12.90 4.58 4.73
C GLY A 97 -14.04 5.24 3.95
N SER A 98 -14.78 4.48 3.14
CA SER A 98 -15.97 4.95 2.42
C SER A 98 -17.26 4.71 3.21
N GLY A 99 -18.31 5.46 2.89
CA GLY A 99 -19.63 5.27 3.49
C GLY A 99 -20.36 4.02 2.97
N TYR A 100 -21.46 3.64 3.63
CA TYR A 100 -22.26 2.45 3.29
C TYR A 100 -22.68 2.39 1.82
N PHE A 101 -23.15 3.51 1.26
CA PHE A 101 -23.55 3.59 -0.14
C PHE A 101 -22.40 3.25 -1.10
N SER A 102 -21.26 3.91 -0.92
CA SER A 102 -20.08 3.73 -1.76
C SER A 102 -19.59 2.28 -1.69
N PHE A 103 -19.55 1.70 -0.49
CA PHE A 103 -19.18 0.31 -0.30
C PHE A 103 -20.11 -0.65 -1.08
N CYS A 104 -21.43 -0.49 -0.94
CA CYS A 104 -22.41 -1.32 -1.64
C CYS A 104 -22.34 -1.13 -3.16
N ALA A 105 -22.21 0.12 -3.63
CA ALA A 105 -22.13 0.45 -5.05
C ALA A 105 -20.85 -0.12 -5.69
N SER A 106 -19.69 0.06 -5.05
CA SER A 106 -18.42 -0.52 -5.54
C SER A 106 -18.48 -2.04 -5.64
N ARG A 107 -19.15 -2.70 -4.69
CA ARG A 107 -19.36 -4.14 -4.74
C ARG A 107 -20.28 -4.56 -5.89
N SER A 108 -21.40 -3.87 -6.08
CA SER A 108 -22.31 -4.10 -7.22
C SER A 108 -21.58 -3.97 -8.57
N VAL A 109 -20.69 -2.98 -8.69
CA VAL A 109 -19.82 -2.82 -9.86
C VAL A 109 -18.86 -4.00 -10.03
N HIS A 110 -18.23 -4.46 -8.94
CA HIS A 110 -17.26 -5.56 -8.98
C HIS A 110 -17.89 -6.93 -9.28
N GLU A 111 -19.10 -7.18 -8.77
CA GLU A 111 -19.82 -8.45 -8.96
C GLU A 111 -20.54 -8.53 -10.31
N ARG A 112 -20.51 -7.47 -11.12
CA ARG A 112 -21.07 -7.47 -12.47
C ARG A 112 -20.33 -8.50 -13.33
N ARG A 113 -21.07 -9.44 -13.92
CA ARG A 113 -20.53 -10.35 -14.94
C ARG A 113 -20.22 -9.53 -16.19
N THR A 114 -18.95 -9.43 -16.54
CA THR A 114 -18.51 -8.85 -17.81
C THR A 114 -19.00 -9.77 -18.94
N GLY A 115 -19.95 -9.31 -19.75
CA GLY A 115 -20.47 -10.10 -20.88
C GLY A 115 -21.97 -10.03 -21.14
N SER A 116 -22.74 -9.19 -20.41
CA SER A 116 -24.00 -8.71 -20.99
C SER A 116 -23.67 -7.71 -22.10
N ASP A 117 -24.25 -7.93 -23.27
CA ASP A 117 -24.34 -6.96 -24.38
C ASP A 117 -25.12 -5.72 -23.90
N ASP A 118 -24.54 -4.96 -23.00
CA ASP A 118 -25.03 -3.63 -22.70
C ASP A 118 -24.36 -2.72 -23.74
N ASP A 119 -25.00 -2.55 -24.89
CA ASP A 119 -24.68 -1.48 -25.86
C ASP A 119 -25.13 -0.09 -25.32
N ASP A 120 -25.68 -0.08 -24.10
CA ASP A 120 -26.16 1.09 -23.41
C ASP A 120 -25.02 1.90 -22.76
N ASP A 121 -25.10 3.22 -22.92
CA ASP A 121 -24.26 4.22 -22.25
C ASP A 121 -24.48 4.25 -20.73
N VAL A 122 -25.50 3.55 -20.23
CA VAL A 122 -25.92 3.52 -18.84
C VAL A 122 -25.75 2.12 -18.25
N VAL A 123 -25.29 2.07 -17.01
CA VAL A 123 -25.03 0.87 -16.22
C VAL A 123 -25.90 0.92 -14.97
N LEU A 124 -26.84 -0.02 -14.87
CA LEU A 124 -27.68 -0.19 -13.70
C LEU A 124 -26.95 -0.98 -12.61
N LEU A 125 -26.89 -0.46 -11.39
CA LEU A 125 -26.34 -1.17 -10.24
C LEU A 125 -27.39 -2.11 -9.63
N SER A 126 -27.06 -3.40 -9.60
CA SER A 126 -27.92 -4.45 -9.06
C SER A 126 -27.72 -4.63 -7.54
N GLY A 127 -28.76 -5.15 -6.88
CA GLY A 127 -28.71 -5.54 -5.48
C GLY A 127 -28.76 -4.39 -4.47
N LEU A 128 -28.89 -3.14 -4.92
CA LEU A 128 -29.05 -1.95 -4.07
C LEU A 128 -30.52 -1.69 -3.71
N PRO A 129 -30.81 -1.04 -2.56
CA PRO A 129 -32.18 -0.68 -2.14
C PRO A 129 -32.83 0.37 -3.05
N HIS A 130 -32.02 1.13 -3.79
CA HIS A 130 -32.48 2.15 -4.72
C HIS A 130 -31.98 1.83 -6.13
N ARG A 131 -32.77 2.21 -7.14
CA ARG A 131 -32.34 2.18 -8.54
C ARG A 131 -31.24 3.23 -8.74
N ILE A 132 -30.02 2.77 -9.00
CA ILE A 132 -28.86 3.63 -9.25
C ILE A 132 -28.33 3.33 -10.65
N GLU A 133 -28.31 4.36 -11.48
CA GLU A 133 -27.78 4.33 -12.84
C GLU A 133 -26.52 5.17 -12.90
N LEU A 134 -25.48 4.61 -13.50
CA LEU A 134 -24.21 5.28 -13.74
C LEU A 134 -23.95 5.29 -15.24
N LEU A 135 -23.31 6.34 -15.75
CA LEU A 135 -22.78 6.28 -17.11
C LEU A 135 -21.65 5.25 -17.16
N ARG A 136 -21.47 4.59 -18.31
CA ARG A 136 -20.36 3.65 -18.52
C ARG A 136 -19.01 4.31 -18.24
N SER A 137 -18.86 5.59 -18.59
CA SER A 137 -17.67 6.41 -18.31
C SER A 137 -17.42 6.68 -16.81
N GLN A 138 -18.43 6.53 -15.96
CA GLN A 138 -18.31 6.66 -14.50
C GLN A 138 -18.00 5.33 -13.80
N VAL A 139 -18.16 4.22 -14.51
CA VAL A 139 -17.90 2.88 -13.99
C VAL A 139 -16.47 2.51 -14.34
N ALA A 140 -15.65 2.32 -13.30
CA ALA A 140 -14.31 1.80 -13.51
C ALA A 140 -14.40 0.39 -14.13
N ASP A 141 -13.82 0.23 -15.31
CA ASP A 141 -13.69 -1.05 -15.96
C ASP A 141 -12.46 -1.80 -15.42
N TRP A 142 -12.69 -2.57 -14.35
CA TRP A 142 -11.67 -3.40 -13.74
C TRP A 142 -11.41 -4.70 -14.52
N SER A 143 -12.16 -4.95 -15.60
CA SER A 143 -11.95 -6.11 -16.47
C SER A 143 -10.85 -5.88 -17.50
N THR A 144 -10.61 -4.62 -17.86
CA THR A 144 -9.47 -4.17 -18.68
C THR A 144 -8.25 -3.75 -17.84
N ALA A 145 -8.42 -3.54 -16.54
CA ALA A 145 -7.32 -3.37 -15.61
C ALA A 145 -6.45 -4.65 -15.60
N ASP A 146 -5.12 -4.50 -15.56
CA ASP A 146 -4.15 -5.60 -15.50
C ASP A 146 -4.68 -6.75 -14.64
N SER A 147 -4.55 -8.00 -15.12
CA SER A 147 -5.06 -9.21 -14.44
C SER A 147 -4.73 -9.31 -12.94
N ASN A 148 -3.67 -8.63 -12.52
CA ASN A 148 -3.24 -8.47 -11.13
C ASN A 148 -4.21 -7.65 -10.26
N PHE A 149 -4.83 -6.59 -10.77
CA PHE A 149 -5.76 -5.77 -9.99
C PHE A 149 -7.14 -6.45 -9.86
N ALA A 150 -7.64 -7.03 -10.94
CA ALA A 150 -8.88 -7.81 -10.89
C ALA A 150 -8.78 -9.00 -9.91
N SER A 151 -7.66 -9.74 -9.96
CA SER A 151 -7.39 -10.81 -9.00
C SER A 151 -7.24 -10.29 -7.57
N PHE A 152 -6.61 -9.13 -7.38
CA PHE A 152 -6.53 -8.48 -6.08
C PHE A 152 -7.92 -8.11 -5.52
N LEU A 153 -8.81 -7.52 -6.32
CA LEU A 153 -10.18 -7.21 -5.88
C LEU A 153 -10.96 -8.46 -5.46
N LYS A 154 -10.76 -9.58 -6.17
CA LYS A 154 -11.33 -10.87 -5.75
C LYS A 154 -10.83 -11.29 -4.36
N VAL A 155 -9.53 -11.18 -4.11
CA VAL A 155 -8.92 -11.46 -2.80
C VAL A 155 -9.43 -10.51 -1.71
N VAL A 156 -9.66 -9.23 -2.04
CA VAL A 156 -10.32 -8.28 -1.14
C VAL A 156 -11.71 -8.80 -0.76
N GLY A 157 -12.57 -9.11 -1.74
CA GLY A 157 -13.92 -9.62 -1.49
C GLY A 157 -13.97 -10.96 -0.72
N GLU A 158 -12.95 -11.83 -0.86
CA GLU A 158 -12.80 -13.03 -0.03
C GLU A 158 -12.41 -12.68 1.42
N SER A 159 -11.49 -11.73 1.60
CA SER A 159 -11.07 -11.27 2.93
C SER A 159 -12.21 -10.60 3.71
N GLU A 160 -13.11 -9.89 3.02
CA GLU A 160 -14.32 -9.31 3.61
C GLU A 160 -15.20 -10.40 4.23
N ARG A 161 -15.45 -11.49 3.49
CA ARG A 161 -16.26 -12.63 3.95
C ARG A 161 -15.63 -13.40 5.11
N LYS A 162 -14.29 -13.44 5.17
CA LYS A 162 -13.53 -14.04 6.28
C LYS A 162 -13.50 -13.17 7.53
N SER A 163 -13.86 -11.89 7.42
CA SER A 163 -13.81 -10.95 8.54
C SER A 163 -14.99 -11.14 9.48
N TYR A 164 -14.79 -10.86 10.76
CA TYR A 164 -15.85 -10.90 11.77
C TYR A 164 -16.94 -9.84 11.50
N GLY A 165 -16.54 -8.72 10.92
CA GLY A 165 -17.42 -7.62 10.52
C GLY A 165 -16.62 -6.46 9.93
N ALA A 166 -17.29 -5.32 9.77
CA ALA A 166 -16.74 -4.10 9.18
C ALA A 166 -16.98 -2.87 10.06
N VAL A 167 -15.98 -2.02 10.14
CA VAL A 167 -16.04 -0.67 10.69
C VAL A 167 -16.12 0.30 9.52
N MET A 168 -17.16 1.12 9.51
CA MET A 168 -17.48 2.01 8.40
C MET A 168 -17.27 3.46 8.80
N ASN A 169 -16.54 4.21 7.98
CA ASN A 169 -16.39 5.66 8.13
C ASN A 169 -17.64 6.38 7.62
N SER A 170 -18.75 6.24 8.35
CA SER A 170 -20.05 6.83 8.04
C SER A 170 -20.78 7.14 9.35
N PHE A 171 -21.84 7.94 9.25
CA PHE A 171 -22.88 8.04 10.28
C PHE A 171 -24.12 7.28 9.83
N ASP A 172 -24.80 6.63 10.78
CA ASP A 172 -25.91 5.70 10.51
C ASP A 172 -27.17 6.43 10.00
N GLU A 173 -27.41 7.66 10.46
CA GLU A 173 -28.58 8.46 10.06
C GLU A 173 -28.57 8.82 8.58
N LEU A 174 -27.40 8.78 7.92
CA LEU A 174 -27.33 9.19 6.52
C LEU A 174 -28.13 8.24 5.62
N LYS A 175 -28.14 6.92 5.89
CA LYS A 175 -28.65 5.89 4.95
C LYS A 175 -29.04 4.53 5.61
N PRO A 176 -30.18 4.44 6.33
CA PRO A 176 -30.60 3.21 7.00
C PRO A 176 -30.78 2.01 6.04
N ASP A 177 -31.24 2.25 4.81
CA ASP A 177 -31.48 1.18 3.83
C ASP A 177 -30.20 0.47 3.39
N TYR A 178 -29.08 1.21 3.31
CA TYR A 178 -27.78 0.64 2.92
C TYR A 178 -27.11 -0.08 4.10
N VAL A 179 -27.34 0.38 5.33
CA VAL A 179 -26.96 -0.37 6.54
C VAL A 179 -27.72 -1.70 6.60
N ALA A 180 -29.03 -1.67 6.34
CA ALA A 180 -29.87 -2.87 6.29
C ALA A 180 -29.44 -3.81 5.17
N GLN A 181 -29.11 -3.30 3.99
CA GLN A 181 -28.58 -4.09 2.87
C GLN A 181 -27.29 -4.84 3.25
N LEU A 182 -26.33 -4.17 3.90
CA LEU A 182 -25.08 -4.79 4.34
C LEU A 182 -25.33 -5.91 5.35
N ARG A 183 -26.20 -5.68 6.33
CA ARG A 183 -26.51 -6.67 7.38
C ARG A 183 -27.33 -7.85 6.82
N ASN A 184 -28.34 -7.57 5.99
CA ASN A 184 -29.31 -8.57 5.56
C ASN A 184 -28.83 -9.36 4.34
N THR A 185 -28.25 -8.68 3.35
CA THR A 185 -27.83 -9.30 2.08
C THR A 185 -26.42 -9.84 2.19
N MET A 186 -25.49 -9.06 2.75
CA MET A 186 -24.08 -9.47 2.82
C MET A 186 -23.72 -10.25 4.09
N LYS A 187 -24.62 -10.29 5.08
CA LYS A 187 -24.39 -10.96 6.38
C LYS A 187 -23.13 -10.48 7.11
N ILE A 188 -22.71 -9.25 6.85
CA ILE A 188 -21.57 -8.60 7.50
C ILE A 188 -22.10 -7.78 8.67
N LYS A 189 -21.56 -8.04 9.88
CA LYS A 189 -21.79 -7.15 11.03
C LYS A 189 -21.09 -5.82 10.75
N ALA A 190 -21.78 -4.70 10.92
CA ALA A 190 -21.21 -3.40 10.61
C ALA A 190 -21.51 -2.34 11.68
N TRP A 191 -20.50 -1.54 11.98
CA TRP A 191 -20.54 -0.44 12.95
C TRP A 191 -20.03 0.85 12.32
N SER A 192 -20.79 1.92 12.50
CA SER A 192 -20.39 3.28 12.16
C SER A 192 -19.54 3.90 13.27
N VAL A 193 -18.48 4.64 12.90
CA VAL A 193 -17.57 5.29 13.87
C VAL A 193 -17.54 6.80 13.79
N VAL A 194 -18.26 7.40 12.84
CA VAL A 194 -18.46 8.85 12.79
C VAL A 194 -19.81 9.13 13.43
N GLN A 195 -19.79 9.90 14.52
CA GLN A 195 -20.97 10.46 15.20
C GLN A 195 -21.26 11.85 14.66
#